data_AF-A0A9R1DRU1-F1
#
_entry.id   AF-A0A9R1DRU1-F1
#
_cell.length_a   1.000
_cell.length_b   1.000
_cell.length_c   1.000
_cell.angle_alpha   90.00
_cell.angle_beta   90.00
_cell.angle_gamma   90.00
#
_symmetry.space_group_name_H-M   'P 1'
#
loop_
_entity.id
_entity.type
_entity.pdbx_description
1 polymer ?
#
loop_
_entity_poly.entity_id
_entity_poly.type
_entity_poly.pdbx_seq_one_letter_code
_entity_poly.pdbx_strand_id
1 'polypeptide(L)'
;MPGHHHGNIKDVTIIGFRAAKSMVELTCHILENATLLECLTLDAVYDNGIEEADRSCVNKSYKCSPLIGKRMIAQAHKGLWAIGRYVADKVPSTVKLNVKKLCERCHVME
;
A
#
# COMPACT_ATOMS: atom_id res chain seq x y z
N MET A 1 -7.71 -20.85 5.11
CA MET A 1 -6.57 -21.54 4.47
C MET A 1 -5.83 -22.31 5.55
N PRO A 2 -5.40 -23.56 5.32
CA PRO A 2 -4.67 -24.32 6.33
C PRO A 2 -3.34 -23.61 6.65
N GLY A 3 -3.04 -23.46 7.95
CA GLY A 3 -1.97 -22.65 8.53
C GLY A 3 -0.56 -23.10 8.13
N HIS A 4 -0.18 -22.79 6.90
CA HIS A 4 1.23 -22.83 6.50
C HIS A 4 1.89 -21.58 7.10
N HIS A 5 2.65 -21.80 8.17
CA HIS A 5 3.46 -20.75 8.77
C HIS A 5 4.55 -20.38 7.76
N HIS A 6 4.43 -19.20 7.16
CA HIS A 6 5.43 -18.65 6.26
C HIS A 6 6.60 -18.08 7.07
N GLY A 7 7.27 -18.95 7.83
CA GLY A 7 8.22 -18.60 8.88
C GLY A 7 9.48 -17.87 8.44
N ASN A 8 9.71 -17.69 7.12
CA ASN A 8 10.89 -17.02 6.58
C ASN A 8 10.58 -15.69 5.88
N ILE A 9 9.31 -15.25 5.85
CA ILE A 9 8.96 -13.98 5.22
C ILE A 9 9.34 -12.83 6.16
N LYS A 10 10.27 -11.98 5.70
CA LYS A 10 10.74 -10.79 6.41
C LYS A 10 10.17 -9.49 5.85
N ASP A 11 9.98 -9.43 4.53
CA ASP A 11 9.55 -8.23 3.83
C ASP A 11 8.36 -8.54 2.93
N VAL A 12 7.28 -7.79 3.07
CA VAL A 12 6.10 -7.89 2.21
C VAL A 12 5.80 -6.53 1.60
N THR A 13 5.60 -6.50 0.29
CA THR A 13 5.13 -5.32 -0.43
C THR A 13 3.85 -5.65 -1.18
N ILE A 14 2.79 -4.89 -0.90
CA ILE A 14 1.50 -4.98 -1.60
C ILE A 14 1.30 -3.72 -2.42
N ILE A 15 1.34 -3.87 -3.74
CA ILE A 15 1.13 -2.79 -4.72
C ILE A 15 -0.31 -2.83 -5.21
N GLY A 16 -0.93 -1.66 -5.40
CA GLY A 16 -2.32 -1.55 -5.80
C GLY A 16 -3.32 -1.92 -4.70
N PHE A 17 -3.00 -1.65 -3.44
CA PHE A 17 -3.89 -1.89 -2.29
C PHE A 17 -5.20 -1.11 -2.44
N ARG A 18 -6.32 -1.85 -2.54
CA ARG A 18 -7.67 -1.29 -2.64
C ARG A 18 -8.42 -1.46 -1.32
N ALA A 19 -9.43 -0.61 -1.09
CA ALA A 19 -10.40 -0.77 -0.01
C ALA A 19 -11.37 -1.93 -0.25
N ALA A 20 -10.82 -3.13 -0.48
CA ALA A 20 -11.56 -4.38 -0.59
C ALA A 20 -11.34 -5.20 0.68
N LYS A 21 -12.41 -5.84 1.17
CA LYS A 21 -12.36 -6.69 2.36
C LYS A 21 -11.27 -7.76 2.26
N SER A 22 -11.14 -8.39 1.10
CA SER A 22 -10.12 -9.40 0.84
C SER A 22 -8.68 -8.89 0.99
N MET A 23 -8.40 -7.64 0.61
CA MET A 23 -7.06 -7.04 0.76
C MET A 23 -6.72 -6.80 2.23
N VAL A 24 -7.70 -6.33 3.00
CA VAL A 24 -7.54 -6.12 4.44
C VAL A 24 -7.33 -7.47 5.14
N GLU A 25 -8.17 -8.46 4.83
CA GLU A 25 -8.07 -9.81 5.42
C GLU A 25 -6.74 -10.48 5.09
N LEU A 26 -6.30 -10.42 3.83
CA LEU A 26 -4.98 -10.93 3.42
C LEU A 26 -3.85 -10.28 4.22
N THR A 27 -3.92 -8.95 4.38
CA THR A 27 -2.87 -8.21 5.10
C THR A 27 -2.86 -8.53 6.58
N CYS A 28 -4.04 -8.67 7.21
CA CYS A 28 -4.14 -9.12 8.60
C CYS A 28 -3.59 -10.54 8.76
N HIS A 29 -3.91 -11.44 7.82
CA HIS A 29 -3.43 -12.81 7.85
C HIS A 29 -1.91 -12.89 7.74
N ILE A 30 -1.29 -12.03 6.91
CA ILE A 30 0.17 -11.90 6.83
C ILE A 30 0.75 -11.46 8.19
N LEU A 31 0.19 -10.42 8.81
CA LEU A 31 0.62 -9.95 10.13
C LEU A 31 0.48 -11.03 11.21
N GLU A 32 -0.54 -11.88 11.13
CA GLU A 32 -0.80 -12.96 12.08
C GLU A 32 0.12 -14.19 11.89
N ASN A 33 0.53 -14.49 10.65
CA ASN A 33 1.17 -15.77 10.31
C ASN A 33 2.65 -15.64 9.92
N ALA A 34 3.11 -14.47 9.51
CA ALA A 34 4.52 -14.22 9.21
C ALA A 34 5.25 -13.73 10.47
N THR A 35 5.66 -14.68 11.32
CA THR A 35 6.25 -14.38 12.65
C THR A 35 7.60 -13.67 12.59
N LEU A 36 8.33 -13.76 11.47
CA LEU A 36 9.60 -13.07 11.24
C LEU A 36 9.45 -11.81 10.38
N LEU A 37 8.22 -11.32 10.17
CA LEU A 37 8.01 -10.13 9.38
C LEU A 37 8.69 -8.93 10.06
N GLU A 38 9.54 -8.24 9.32
CA GLU A 38 10.27 -7.05 9.75
C GLU A 38 9.69 -5.81 9.06
N CYS A 39 9.29 -5.90 7.78
CA CYS A 39 8.71 -4.78 7.04
C CYS A 39 7.43 -5.15 6.28
N LEU A 40 6.43 -4.27 6.36
CA LEU A 40 5.23 -4.30 5.55
C LEU A 40 5.09 -2.98 4.78
N THR A 41 5.14 -3.05 3.45
CA THR A 41 4.92 -1.90 2.57
C THR A 41 3.57 -2.01 1.88
N LEU A 42 2.71 -1.03 2.07
CA LEU A 42 1.39 -0.95 1.44
C LEU A 42 1.32 0.26 0.52
N ASP A 43 0.98 0.00 -0.73
CA ASP A 43 0.92 1.01 -1.78
C ASP A 43 -0.45 0.95 -2.45
N ALA A 44 -1.25 2.02 -2.31
CA ALA A 44 -2.59 2.09 -2.87
C ALA A 44 -2.63 2.38 -4.38
N VAL A 45 -1.47 2.66 -4.99
CA VAL A 45 -1.33 2.92 -6.43
C VAL A 45 -0.83 1.67 -7.13
N TYR A 46 -1.49 1.32 -8.23
CA TYR A 46 -1.00 0.34 -9.18
C TYR A 46 -0.45 1.10 -10.38
N ASP A 47 0.86 1.10 -10.57
CA ASP A 47 1.50 1.60 -11.78
C ASP A 47 1.71 0.42 -12.74
N ASN A 48 1.38 0.60 -14.01
CA ASN A 48 1.21 -0.48 -14.98
C ASN A 48 2.56 -0.99 -15.54
N GLY A 49 3.59 -1.09 -14.68
CA GLY A 49 4.92 -1.59 -15.03
C GLY A 49 5.94 -0.53 -15.48
N ILE A 50 5.67 0.77 -15.28
CA ILE A 50 6.76 1.76 -15.36
C ILE A 50 7.49 1.70 -14.01
N GLU A 51 8.64 1.03 -14.01
CA GLU A 51 9.56 0.93 -12.87
C GLU A 51 9.76 2.28 -12.21
N GLU A 52 9.66 2.29 -10.88
CA GLU A 52 10.19 3.30 -9.97
C GLU A 52 10.23 4.75 -10.48
N ALA A 53 9.22 5.17 -11.24
CA ALA A 53 9.06 6.57 -11.56
C ALA A 53 8.79 7.23 -10.22
N ASP A 54 9.74 8.05 -9.78
CA ASP A 54 9.68 8.79 -8.54
C ASP A 54 8.29 9.44 -8.45
N ARG A 55 7.41 8.84 -7.65
CA ARG A 55 6.06 9.36 -7.42
C ARG A 55 6.11 10.62 -6.57
N SER A 56 7.31 10.99 -6.11
CA SER A 56 7.58 12.30 -5.61
C SER A 56 7.73 13.26 -6.80
N CYS A 57 6.86 14.25 -6.78
CA CYS A 57 6.90 15.44 -7.58
C CYS A 57 8.14 16.30 -7.15
N VAL A 58 9.37 15.77 -7.26
CA VAL A 58 10.63 16.40 -6.76
C VAL A 58 11.01 17.63 -7.57
N ASN A 59 10.78 17.61 -8.89
CA ASN A 59 11.01 18.76 -9.75
C ASN A 59 9.69 19.38 -10.23
N LYS A 60 9.55 20.71 -10.07
CA LYS A 60 8.36 21.51 -10.44
C LYS A 60 7.92 21.36 -11.91
N SER A 61 8.74 20.77 -12.76
CA SER A 61 8.55 20.66 -14.22
C SER A 61 7.93 19.33 -14.68
N TYR A 62 7.99 18.26 -13.89
CA TYR A 62 7.48 16.94 -14.30
C TYR A 62 6.29 16.54 -13.43
N LYS A 63 5.14 16.29 -14.07
CA LYS A 63 3.99 15.67 -13.39
C LYS A 63 4.38 14.26 -12.97
N CYS A 64 3.92 13.81 -11.80
CA CYS A 64 4.02 12.39 -11.43
C CYS A 64 3.37 11.54 -12.53
N SER A 65 3.85 10.30 -12.72
CA SER A 65 3.15 9.32 -13.57
C SER A 65 1.67 9.33 -13.23
N PRO A 66 0.79 9.71 -14.18
CA PRO A 66 -0.58 10.00 -13.85
C PRO A 66 -1.31 8.70 -13.49
N LEU A 67 -1.92 8.65 -12.31
CA LEU A 67 -3.06 7.78 -12.10
C LEU A 67 -4.07 8.05 -13.23
N ILE A 68 -4.37 7.03 -14.03
CA ILE A 68 -5.21 7.18 -15.23
C ILE A 68 -6.67 7.41 -14.79
N GLY A 69 -7.01 8.67 -14.48
CA GLY A 69 -8.36 9.17 -14.23
C GLY A 69 -8.78 9.32 -12.76
N LYS A 70 -9.79 10.19 -12.52
CA LYS A 70 -10.37 10.49 -11.20
C LYS A 70 -10.79 9.25 -10.42
N ARG A 71 -11.29 8.22 -11.12
CA ARG A 71 -11.69 6.94 -10.52
C ARG A 71 -10.52 6.23 -9.84
N MET A 72 -9.33 6.22 -10.45
CA MET A 72 -8.14 5.57 -9.88
C MET A 72 -7.61 6.36 -8.68
N ILE A 73 -7.63 7.70 -8.77
CA ILE A 73 -7.30 8.59 -7.64
C ILE A 73 -8.22 8.33 -6.45
N ALA A 74 -9.54 8.29 -6.68
CA ALA A 74 -10.51 8.02 -5.62
C ALA A 74 -10.33 6.61 -5.01
N GLN A 75 -10.00 5.60 -5.82
CA GLN A 75 -9.71 4.26 -5.32
C GLN A 75 -8.44 4.22 -4.46
N ALA A 76 -7.39 4.92 -4.87
CA ALA A 76 -6.15 4.98 -4.11
C ALA A 76 -6.34 5.68 -2.75
N HIS A 77 -7.10 6.79 -2.71
CA HIS A 77 -7.47 7.43 -1.44
C HIS A 77 -8.26 6.51 -0.52
N LYS A 78 -9.25 5.78 -1.06
CA LYS A 78 -10.00 4.78 -0.29
C LYS A 78 -9.06 3.69 0.24
N GLY A 79 -8.10 3.24 -0.57
CA GLY A 79 -7.06 2.29 -0.16
C GLY A 79 -6.25 2.81 1.04
N LEU A 80 -5.73 4.03 0.96
CA LEU A 80 -5.00 4.67 2.06
C LEU A 80 -5.85 4.81 3.33
N TRP A 81 -7.12 5.22 3.18
CA TRP A 81 -8.04 5.30 4.30
C TRP A 81 -8.27 3.93 4.95
N ALA A 82 -8.47 2.89 4.14
CA ALA A 82 -8.66 1.53 4.65
C ALA A 82 -7.42 0.98 5.36
N ILE A 83 -6.21 1.30 4.89
CA ILE A 83 -4.95 0.95 5.57
C ILE A 83 -4.93 1.57 6.97
N GLY A 84 -5.14 2.89 7.06
CA GLY A 84 -5.16 3.60 8.34
C GLY A 84 -6.24 3.08 9.27
N ARG A 85 -7.43 2.77 8.74
CA ARG A 85 -8.59 2.36 9.56
C ARG A 85 -8.54 0.90 10.03
N TYR A 86 -8.02 -0.02 9.22
CA TYR A 86 -8.19 -1.46 9.47
C TYR A 86 -6.89 -2.24 9.62
N VAL A 87 -5.76 -1.69 9.17
CA VAL A 87 -4.47 -2.38 9.16
C VAL A 87 -3.51 -1.77 10.18
N ALA A 88 -3.41 -0.44 10.25
CA ALA A 88 -2.40 0.25 11.07
C ALA A 88 -2.40 -0.21 12.53
N ASP A 89 -3.58 -0.32 13.17
CA ASP A 89 -3.72 -0.74 14.57
C ASP A 89 -3.40 -2.22 14.82
N LYS A 90 -3.31 -3.03 13.76
CA LYS A 90 -3.00 -4.46 13.83
C LYS A 90 -1.53 -4.76 13.58
N VAL A 91 -0.75 -3.77 13.15
CA VAL A 91 0.67 -3.97 12.89
C VAL A 91 1.41 -4.11 14.23
N PRO A 92 2.10 -5.22 14.50
CA PRO A 92 2.93 -5.36 15.68
C PRO A 92 4.02 -4.28 15.71
N SER A 93 4.40 -3.81 16.90
CA SER A 93 5.45 -2.78 17.04
C SER A 93 6.82 -3.22 16.52
N THR A 94 7.04 -4.51 16.32
CA THR A 94 8.24 -5.10 15.73
C THR A 94 8.29 -5.00 14.20
N VAL A 95 7.15 -4.71 13.56
CA VAL A 95 7.03 -4.61 12.09
C VAL A 95 7.03 -3.14 11.68
N LYS A 96 7.94 -2.78 10.78
CA LYS A 96 7.97 -1.46 10.15
C LYS A 96 6.88 -1.35 9.08
N LEU A 97 5.83 -0.57 9.35
CA LEU A 97 4.81 -0.23 8.36
C LEU A 97 5.26 0.95 7.49
N ASN A 98 5.36 0.74 6.18
CA ASN A 98 5.58 1.79 5.19
C ASN A 98 4.32 1.95 4.33
N VAL A 99 3.67 3.11 4.39
CA VAL A 99 2.52 3.43 3.52
C VAL A 99 2.95 4.45 2.48
N LYS A 100 2.88 4.10 1.20
CA LYS A 100 3.20 5.04 0.11
C LYS A 100 2.09 6.07 -0.03
N LYS A 101 2.39 7.33 0.30
CA LYS A 101 1.47 8.46 0.16
C LYS A 101 1.25 8.83 -1.31
N LEU A 102 0.13 9.48 -1.58
CA LEU A 102 -0.17 10.10 -2.87
C LEU A 102 0.49 11.48 -2.97
N CYS A 103 0.94 11.91 -4.16
CA CYS A 103 1.40 13.30 -4.36
C CYS A 103 0.19 14.24 -4.20
N GLU A 104 0.24 15.10 -3.20
CA GLU A 104 -0.82 16.07 -2.86
C GLU A 104 -1.09 17.10 -3.96
N ARG A 105 -0.21 17.19 -4.98
CA ARG A 105 -0.39 18.08 -6.14
C ARG A 105 -1.00 17.39 -7.36
N CYS A 106 -0.61 16.14 -7.61
CA CYS A 106 -1.00 15.41 -8.83
C CYS A 106 -2.18 14.47 -8.61
N HIS A 107 -2.38 13.98 -7.38
CA HIS A 107 -3.40 13.02 -7.03
C HIS A 107 -4.40 13.67 -6.07
N VAL A 108 -5.04 14.75 -6.50
CA VAL A 108 -6.05 15.46 -5.70
C VAL A 108 -7.42 14.86 -6.00
N MET A 109 -8.26 14.69 -4.96
CA MET A 109 -9.70 14.52 -5.15
C MET A 109 -10.30 15.91 -5.39
N GLU A 110 -10.58 16.23 -6.65
CA GLU A 110 -11.35 17.42 -7.05
C GLU A 110 -12.85 17.19 -6.87
#